data_AF-A0A9P9EEW8-F1
#
_entry.id   AF-A0A9P9EEW8-F1
#
_cell.length_a   1.000
_cell.length_b   1.000
_cell.length_c   1.000
_cell.angle_alpha   90.00
_cell.angle_beta   90.00
_cell.angle_gamma   90.00
#
_symmetry.space_group_name_H-M   'P 1'
#
loop_
_entity.id
_entity.type
_entity.pdbx_description
1 polymer ?
#
loop_
_entity_poly.entity_id
_entity_poly.type
_entity_poly.pdbx_seq_one_letter_code
_entity_poly.pdbx_strand_id
1 'polypeptide(L)'
;MKCSLYASVVVALAAAWSSAASVSTRPPAYPRTRTLVSLHPSKVQVLSDPDYNLWRINGSAPAPARFKANGLGFTLSTTKTGAKLSGGVNKPVYTKPLPSVGQRLIGTGITTKADGGSITLTITGLPAGQHSISTWHNSWADLDKIPTVAVIIDGVSHISGRPQSAQERNMFDSAASFAFFDSKGGTVKVVYKPTGGNIYLNGFEIDSESVGRQIRFPRPEHRSGKVPAKNGAVTASWLPTFDVDGGIYDVYFGTSPDKLNNVATKLLDPKTTFRGLSSGKTYYWRVDVSSSWDDIVHLGRTWSFRVA
;
A
#
# COMPACT_ATOMS: atom_id res chain seq x y z
N MET A 1 -45.31 -7.89 -69.20
CA MET A 1 -45.44 -8.52 -67.87
C MET A 1 -44.05 -8.88 -67.36
N LYS A 2 -43.51 -8.10 -66.43
CA LYS A 2 -42.27 -8.40 -65.69
C LYS A 2 -42.54 -8.04 -64.23
N CYS A 3 -42.62 -9.05 -63.37
CA CYS A 3 -42.72 -8.89 -61.92
C CYS A 3 -41.34 -8.54 -61.37
N SER A 4 -41.25 -7.49 -60.55
CA SER A 4 -40.08 -7.16 -59.74
C SER A 4 -40.47 -7.31 -58.28
N LEU A 5 -39.75 -8.16 -57.53
CA LEU A 5 -39.86 -8.28 -56.09
C LEU A 5 -39.05 -7.14 -55.44
N TYR A 6 -39.70 -6.35 -54.57
CA TYR A 6 -39.02 -5.48 -53.61
C TYR A 6 -38.83 -6.23 -52.29
N ALA A 7 -37.58 -6.45 -51.90
CA ALA A 7 -37.21 -6.95 -50.58
C ALA A 7 -37.32 -5.82 -49.55
N SER A 8 -38.16 -6.00 -48.54
CA SER A 8 -38.25 -5.09 -47.39
C SER A 8 -37.28 -5.56 -46.31
N VAL A 9 -36.26 -4.75 -46.01
CA VAL A 9 -35.32 -4.97 -44.91
C VAL A 9 -36.00 -4.58 -43.60
N VAL A 10 -36.24 -5.55 -42.72
CA VAL A 10 -36.67 -5.31 -41.34
C VAL A 10 -35.43 -4.98 -40.50
N VAL A 11 -35.30 -3.73 -40.08
CA VAL A 11 -34.27 -3.31 -39.12
C VAL A 11 -34.77 -3.66 -37.73
N ALA A 12 -34.19 -4.70 -37.10
CA ALA A 12 -34.41 -5.01 -35.71
C ALA A 12 -33.64 -3.99 -34.83
N LEU A 13 -34.35 -3.16 -34.07
CA LEU A 13 -33.75 -2.39 -32.99
C LEU A 13 -33.36 -3.34 -31.86
N ALA A 14 -32.06 -3.61 -31.72
CA ALA A 14 -31.52 -4.19 -30.51
C ALA A 14 -31.51 -3.11 -29.41
N ALA A 15 -32.40 -3.26 -28.42
CA ALA A 15 -32.33 -2.48 -27.19
C ALA A 15 -31.07 -2.87 -26.42
N ALA A 16 -30.02 -2.06 -26.53
CA ALA A 16 -28.82 -2.24 -25.73
C ALA A 16 -29.15 -1.90 -24.27
N TRP A 17 -29.22 -2.91 -23.42
CA TRP A 17 -29.21 -2.72 -21.98
C TRP A 17 -27.79 -2.27 -21.59
N SER A 18 -27.61 -0.96 -21.44
CA SER A 18 -26.41 -0.42 -20.79
C SER A 18 -26.46 -0.79 -19.31
N SER A 19 -25.86 -1.92 -18.96
CA SER A 19 -25.36 -2.10 -17.59
C SER A 19 -24.14 -1.21 -17.45
N ALA A 20 -24.39 0.08 -17.22
CA ALA A 20 -23.38 0.95 -16.64
C ALA A 20 -23.16 0.44 -15.21
N ALA A 21 -22.30 -0.57 -15.06
CA ALA A 21 -21.63 -0.81 -13.80
C ALA A 21 -20.97 0.52 -13.45
N SER A 22 -21.50 1.18 -12.43
CA SER A 22 -20.90 2.36 -11.83
C SER A 22 -19.54 1.95 -11.28
N VAL A 23 -18.51 2.03 -12.13
CA VAL A 23 -17.13 2.11 -11.65
C VAL A 23 -17.07 3.43 -10.90
N SER A 24 -17.29 3.35 -9.58
CA SER A 24 -17.03 4.47 -8.68
C SER A 24 -15.56 4.82 -8.83
N THR A 25 -15.26 5.83 -9.63
CA THR A 25 -13.92 6.39 -9.83
C THR A 25 -13.45 7.21 -8.64
N ARG A 26 -14.30 7.38 -7.61
CA ARG A 26 -13.95 8.10 -6.40
C ARG A 26 -13.43 7.10 -5.35
N PRO A 27 -12.17 7.22 -4.89
CA PRO A 27 -11.73 6.47 -3.73
C PRO A 27 -12.66 6.82 -2.56
N PRO A 28 -13.13 5.84 -1.78
CA PRO A 28 -13.99 6.09 -0.63
C PRO A 28 -13.24 7.00 0.35
N ALA A 29 -13.98 7.74 1.19
CA ALA A 29 -13.37 8.42 2.33
C ALA A 29 -12.61 7.37 3.14
N TYR A 30 -11.27 7.45 3.12
CA TYR A 30 -10.43 6.48 3.81
C TYR A 30 -10.88 6.34 5.27
N PRO A 31 -11.10 5.13 5.77
CA PRO A 31 -11.60 4.91 7.12
C PRO A 31 -10.65 5.55 8.15
N ARG A 32 -11.22 6.00 9.28
CA ARG A 32 -10.46 6.68 10.34
C ARG A 32 -9.33 5.81 10.93
N THR A 33 -9.41 4.49 10.79
CA THR A 33 -8.39 3.54 11.26
C THR A 33 -7.91 2.68 10.10
N ARG A 34 -6.72 3.02 9.58
CA ARG A 34 -5.99 2.18 8.62
C ARG A 34 -5.43 0.96 9.36
N THR A 35 -5.42 -0.21 8.70
CA THR A 35 -4.80 -1.41 9.27
C THR A 35 -3.51 -1.72 8.53
N LEU A 36 -2.39 -1.32 9.14
CA LEU A 36 -1.04 -1.54 8.64
C LEU A 36 -0.43 -2.72 9.40
N VAL A 37 0.10 -3.70 8.67
CA VAL A 37 0.67 -4.93 9.25
C VAL A 37 2.05 -5.18 8.64
N SER A 38 3.06 -5.35 9.49
CA SER A 38 4.39 -5.80 9.07
C SER A 38 4.57 -7.30 9.38
N LEU A 39 5.17 -8.03 8.44
CA LEU A 39 5.40 -9.46 8.56
C LEU A 39 6.85 -9.73 8.95
N HIS A 40 7.03 -10.41 10.07
CA HIS A 40 8.37 -10.74 10.58
C HIS A 40 8.50 -12.24 10.87
N PRO A 41 9.61 -12.88 10.49
CA PRO A 41 9.91 -14.22 10.99
C PRO A 41 10.16 -14.17 12.51
N SER A 42 9.60 -15.15 13.23
CA SER A 42 9.68 -15.25 14.70
C SER A 42 11.11 -15.18 15.26
N LYS A 43 12.11 -15.67 14.53
CA LYS A 43 13.52 -15.74 14.96
C LYS A 43 14.28 -14.41 14.82
N VAL A 44 13.69 -13.38 14.21
CA VAL A 44 14.33 -12.08 14.06
C VAL A 44 14.00 -11.20 15.27
N GLN A 45 15.03 -10.59 15.85
CA GLN A 45 14.86 -9.53 16.84
C GLN A 45 14.22 -8.33 16.14
N VAL A 46 13.06 -7.91 16.61
CA VAL A 46 12.29 -6.84 15.97
C VAL A 46 12.57 -5.54 16.69
N LEU A 47 12.96 -4.53 15.93
CA LEU A 47 13.00 -3.15 16.34
C LEU A 47 11.58 -2.59 16.38
N SER A 48 11.27 -1.78 17.40
CA SER A 48 9.94 -1.18 17.55
C SER A 48 9.59 -0.34 16.33
N ASP A 49 8.46 -0.66 15.69
CA ASP A 49 7.86 0.15 14.64
C ASP A 49 6.39 0.43 14.98
N PRO A 50 6.10 1.50 15.71
CA PRO A 50 4.75 1.83 16.16
C PRO A 50 3.78 2.22 15.02
N ASP A 51 4.23 2.35 13.77
CA ASP A 51 3.33 2.59 12.63
C ASP A 51 2.65 1.31 12.14
N TYR A 52 3.18 0.13 12.48
CA TYR A 52 2.69 -1.15 12.00
C TYR A 52 2.32 -2.10 13.15
N ASN A 53 1.23 -2.83 12.95
CA ASN A 53 0.94 -3.99 13.78
C ASN A 53 1.92 -5.12 13.42
N LEU A 54 2.71 -5.55 14.40
CA LEU A 54 3.73 -6.56 14.21
C LEU A 54 3.12 -7.97 14.18
N TRP A 55 3.15 -8.64 13.03
CA TRP A 55 2.79 -10.05 12.91
C TRP A 55 4.03 -10.93 12.81
N ARG A 56 4.32 -11.67 13.88
CA ARG A 56 5.37 -12.70 13.91
C ARG A 56 4.87 -14.03 13.36
N ILE A 57 5.60 -14.58 12.40
CA ILE A 57 5.29 -15.87 11.78
C ILE A 57 6.38 -16.89 12.11
N ASN A 58 5.95 -18.04 12.64
CA ASN A 58 6.84 -19.15 12.90
C ASN A 58 7.14 -19.89 11.59
N GLY A 59 8.30 -19.63 10.99
CA GLY A 59 8.73 -20.21 9.72
C GLY A 59 9.01 -21.72 9.72
N SER A 60 8.69 -22.42 10.81
CA SER A 60 8.76 -23.88 10.92
C SER A 60 7.40 -24.52 11.20
N ALA A 61 6.38 -23.72 11.52
CA ALA A 61 5.03 -24.18 11.79
C ALA A 61 4.29 -24.46 10.47
N PRO A 62 3.40 -25.47 10.43
CA PRO A 62 2.47 -25.65 9.33
C PRO A 62 1.62 -24.39 9.13
N ALA A 63 1.37 -24.01 7.87
CA ALA A 63 0.26 -23.10 7.57
C ALA A 63 -1.07 -23.74 8.04
N PRO A 64 -2.04 -22.96 8.56
CA PRO A 64 -2.11 -21.51 8.53
C PRO A 64 -1.52 -20.78 9.76
N ALA A 65 -0.93 -19.60 9.55
CA ALA A 65 -0.62 -18.64 10.61
C ALA A 65 -1.78 -17.65 10.78
N ARG A 66 -2.12 -17.26 12.01
CA ARG A 66 -3.26 -16.36 12.31
C ARG A 66 -2.82 -15.11 13.07
N PHE A 67 -3.51 -14.01 12.85
CA PHE A 67 -3.27 -12.72 13.51
C PHE A 67 -4.54 -11.88 13.57
N LYS A 68 -4.59 -10.92 14.49
CA LYS A 68 -5.68 -9.95 14.60
C LYS A 68 -5.11 -8.55 14.83
N ALA A 69 -5.66 -7.56 14.15
CA ALA A 69 -5.36 -6.15 14.37
C ALA A 69 -6.57 -5.29 13.99
N ASN A 70 -6.84 -4.23 14.75
CA ASN A 70 -7.91 -3.26 14.48
C ASN A 70 -9.28 -3.89 14.18
N GLY A 71 -9.64 -4.98 14.88
CA GLY A 71 -10.91 -5.69 14.68
C GLY A 71 -10.94 -6.65 13.49
N LEU A 72 -9.91 -6.68 12.65
CA LEU A 72 -9.79 -7.60 11.51
C LEU A 72 -9.03 -8.87 11.90
N GLY A 73 -9.44 -9.99 11.31
CA GLY A 73 -8.75 -11.27 11.38
C GLY A 73 -7.95 -11.54 10.11
N PHE A 74 -6.71 -12.00 10.27
CA PHE A 74 -5.81 -12.33 9.18
C PHE A 74 -5.31 -13.75 9.30
N THR A 75 -5.24 -14.45 8.17
CA THR A 75 -4.67 -15.79 8.09
C THR A 75 -3.77 -15.90 6.86
N LEU A 76 -2.50 -16.26 7.05
CA LEU A 76 -1.62 -16.62 5.95
C LEU A 76 -1.56 -18.14 5.80
N SER A 77 -1.81 -18.61 4.59
CA SER A 77 -1.68 -20.02 4.21
C SER A 77 -0.90 -20.18 2.91
N THR A 78 -0.43 -21.40 2.66
CA THR A 78 0.16 -21.78 1.38
C THR A 78 -0.87 -22.54 0.55
N THR A 79 -0.92 -22.30 -0.76
CA THR A 79 -1.83 -23.03 -1.65
C THR A 79 -1.39 -24.48 -1.89
N LYS A 80 -0.09 -24.76 -1.73
CA LYS A 80 0.48 -26.11 -1.83
C LYS A 80 0.41 -26.82 -0.47
N THR A 81 -0.29 -27.96 -0.43
CA THR A 81 -0.37 -28.83 0.76
C THR A 81 1.03 -29.24 1.21
N GLY A 82 1.30 -29.13 2.52
CA GLY A 82 2.61 -29.47 3.11
C GLY A 82 3.71 -28.41 2.95
N ALA A 83 3.49 -27.35 2.15
CA ALA A 83 4.42 -26.23 2.10
C ALA A 83 4.40 -25.45 3.43
N LYS A 84 5.57 -24.99 3.85
CA LYS A 84 5.73 -24.19 5.08
C LYS A 84 5.97 -22.74 4.72
N LEU A 85 5.47 -21.83 5.55
CA LEU A 85 5.94 -20.46 5.51
C LEU A 85 7.37 -20.42 6.06
N SER A 86 8.20 -19.55 5.50
CA SER A 86 9.55 -19.24 5.98
C SER A 86 9.73 -17.73 5.96
N GLY A 87 10.81 -17.20 6.50
CA GLY A 87 11.09 -15.77 6.42
C GLY A 87 12.54 -15.45 6.68
N GLY A 88 12.92 -14.22 6.36
CA GLY A 88 14.28 -13.73 6.52
C GLY A 88 14.33 -12.24 6.78
N VAL A 89 15.56 -11.74 6.89
CA VAL A 89 15.88 -10.36 7.17
C VAL A 89 17.07 -9.93 6.33
N ASN A 90 16.96 -8.75 5.72
CA ASN A 90 18.10 -8.03 5.19
C ASN A 90 18.63 -7.15 6.33
N LYS A 91 19.63 -7.65 7.06
CA LYS A 91 20.17 -6.94 8.25
C LYS A 91 20.63 -5.51 7.90
N PRO A 92 21.42 -5.29 6.81
CA PRO A 92 21.83 -3.93 6.43
C PRO A 92 20.70 -2.95 6.20
N VAL A 93 19.56 -3.39 5.66
CA VAL A 93 18.37 -2.53 5.49
C VAL A 93 17.65 -2.35 6.81
N TYR A 94 17.49 -3.43 7.58
CA TYR A 94 16.68 -3.47 8.79
C TYR A 94 17.27 -2.69 9.98
N THR A 95 18.59 -2.76 10.18
CA THR A 95 19.25 -2.18 11.37
C THR A 95 19.69 -0.73 11.19
N LYS A 96 19.31 -0.06 10.09
CA LYS A 96 19.71 1.33 9.88
C LYS A 96 19.10 2.24 10.95
N PRO A 97 19.91 3.12 11.57
CA PRO A 97 19.42 4.12 12.51
C PRO A 97 18.80 5.30 11.72
N LEU A 98 17.67 5.07 11.05
CA LEU A 98 17.01 6.08 10.22
C LEU A 98 15.56 6.32 10.67
N PRO A 99 15.07 7.58 10.59
CA PRO A 99 13.64 7.87 10.60
C PRO A 99 12.96 7.21 9.39
N SER A 100 11.73 6.74 9.59
CA SER A 100 11.17 5.58 8.90
C SER A 100 10.63 5.87 7.49
N VAL A 101 11.49 5.83 6.46
CA VAL A 101 11.04 5.70 5.06
C VAL A 101 10.66 4.24 4.71
N GLY A 102 10.16 3.50 5.72
CA GLY A 102 9.64 2.14 5.59
C GLY A 102 10.68 1.03 5.49
N GLN A 103 11.95 1.26 5.84
CA GLN A 103 12.97 0.19 5.87
C GLN A 103 12.62 -0.98 6.79
N ARG A 104 11.97 -0.69 7.92
CA ARG A 104 11.57 -1.73 8.88
C ARG A 104 10.49 -2.63 8.31
N LEU A 105 9.59 -2.08 7.50
CA LEU A 105 8.59 -2.82 6.75
C LEU A 105 9.27 -3.75 5.74
N ILE A 106 10.06 -3.21 4.82
CA ILE A 106 10.62 -3.94 3.66
C ILE A 106 11.92 -4.70 3.96
N GLY A 107 12.51 -4.54 5.14
CA GLY A 107 13.75 -5.19 5.56
C GLY A 107 13.58 -6.62 6.08
N THR A 108 12.34 -7.04 6.34
CA THR A 108 12.00 -8.42 6.71
C THR A 108 10.82 -8.90 5.87
N GLY A 109 10.60 -10.21 5.82
CA GLY A 109 9.41 -10.72 5.18
C GLY A 109 9.24 -12.22 5.30
N ILE A 110 8.22 -12.71 4.61
CA ILE A 110 7.76 -14.08 4.61
C ILE A 110 7.73 -14.61 3.18
N THR A 111 8.12 -15.86 3.00
CA THR A 111 8.14 -16.58 1.74
C THR A 111 7.65 -18.00 1.93
N THR A 112 7.55 -18.78 0.85
CA THR A 112 7.26 -20.21 0.90
C THR A 112 8.55 -21.03 0.90
N LYS A 113 8.62 -22.04 1.77
CA LYS A 113 9.69 -23.06 1.78
C LYS A 113 9.37 -24.14 0.73
N ALA A 114 9.36 -23.76 -0.55
CA ALA A 114 9.27 -24.59 -1.75
C ALA A 114 9.30 -23.65 -2.96
N ASP A 115 9.96 -24.06 -4.05
CA ASP A 115 10.06 -23.26 -5.28
C ASP A 115 8.67 -22.93 -5.84
N GLY A 116 8.29 -21.65 -5.82
CA GLY A 116 7.11 -21.15 -6.51
C GLY A 116 5.76 -21.33 -5.80
N GLY A 117 5.75 -21.50 -4.48
CA GLY A 117 4.50 -21.58 -3.71
C GLY A 117 3.75 -20.24 -3.64
N SER A 118 2.43 -20.25 -3.90
CA SER A 118 1.59 -19.07 -3.64
C SER A 118 1.29 -18.93 -2.15
N ILE A 119 1.18 -17.69 -1.68
CA ILE A 119 0.68 -17.38 -0.34
C ILE A 119 -0.72 -16.79 -0.47
N THR A 120 -1.65 -17.26 0.36
CA THR A 120 -2.99 -16.71 0.47
C THR A 120 -3.12 -15.95 1.78
N LEU A 121 -3.42 -14.65 1.70
CA LEU A 121 -3.91 -13.86 2.82
C LEU A 121 -5.44 -13.92 2.85
N THR A 122 -5.97 -14.55 3.88
CA THR A 122 -7.41 -14.54 4.17
C THR A 122 -7.71 -13.48 5.20
N ILE A 123 -8.68 -12.62 4.89
CA ILE A 123 -9.11 -11.50 5.73
C ILE A 123 -10.55 -11.75 6.16
N THR A 124 -10.84 -11.54 7.45
CA THR A 124 -12.19 -11.63 8.02
C THR A 124 -12.51 -10.37 8.84
N GLY A 125 -13.80 -10.05 8.93
CA GLY A 125 -14.28 -8.89 9.68
C GLY A 125 -14.26 -7.58 8.89
N LEU A 126 -13.93 -7.62 7.59
CA LEU A 126 -14.15 -6.47 6.71
C LEU A 126 -15.65 -6.23 6.56
N PRO A 127 -16.14 -4.98 6.76
CA PRO A 127 -17.51 -4.61 6.41
C PRO A 127 -17.82 -4.89 4.94
N ALA A 128 -19.11 -4.85 4.59
CA ALA A 128 -19.49 -4.84 3.18
C ALA A 128 -19.18 -3.47 2.56
N GLY A 129 -18.68 -3.46 1.32
CA GLY A 129 -18.33 -2.24 0.59
C GLY A 129 -16.96 -2.30 -0.06
N GLN A 130 -16.57 -1.18 -0.67
CA GLN A 130 -15.29 -1.04 -1.36
C GLN A 130 -14.14 -0.87 -0.36
N HIS A 131 -13.09 -1.65 -0.57
CA HIS A 131 -11.85 -1.64 0.21
C HIS A 131 -10.63 -1.58 -0.72
N SER A 132 -9.47 -1.32 -0.12
CA SER A 132 -8.20 -1.43 -0.83
C SER A 132 -7.17 -2.26 -0.08
N ILE A 133 -6.20 -2.80 -0.82
CA ILE A 133 -5.03 -3.45 -0.24
C ILE A 133 -3.74 -3.03 -0.96
N SER A 134 -2.77 -2.56 -0.19
CA SER A 134 -1.37 -2.39 -0.59
C SER A 134 -0.52 -3.52 0.00
N THR A 135 0.46 -4.06 -0.72
CA THR A 135 1.35 -5.11 -0.20
C THR A 135 2.75 -4.97 -0.79
N TRP A 136 3.79 -5.04 0.05
CA TRP A 136 5.18 -4.89 -0.38
C TRP A 136 5.84 -6.24 -0.68
N HIS A 137 6.62 -6.26 -1.77
CA HIS A 137 7.29 -7.43 -2.34
C HIS A 137 8.78 -7.20 -2.57
N ASN A 138 9.55 -7.16 -1.50
CA ASN A 138 10.99 -6.99 -1.47
C ASN A 138 11.68 -8.21 -0.87
N SER A 139 12.51 -8.87 -1.66
CA SER A 139 13.36 -9.96 -1.20
C SER A 139 14.44 -9.44 -0.25
N TRP A 140 14.64 -10.13 0.87
CA TRP A 140 15.80 -9.87 1.72
C TRP A 140 17.10 -10.43 1.13
N ALA A 141 16.99 -11.47 0.30
CA ALA A 141 18.10 -12.08 -0.41
C ALA A 141 18.36 -11.33 -1.72
N ASP A 142 19.63 -11.33 -2.13
CA ASP A 142 19.97 -11.02 -3.51
C ASP A 142 19.45 -12.15 -4.40
N LEU A 143 18.95 -11.81 -5.59
CA LEU A 143 18.30 -12.75 -6.49
C LEU A 143 18.87 -12.58 -7.90
N ASP A 144 19.41 -13.66 -8.47
CA ASP A 144 19.90 -13.68 -9.87
C ASP A 144 18.78 -13.38 -10.88
N LYS A 145 17.53 -13.72 -10.53
CA LYS A 145 16.34 -13.42 -11.30
C LYS A 145 15.23 -12.93 -10.38
N ILE A 146 14.68 -11.77 -10.72
CA ILE A 146 13.53 -11.19 -10.01
C ILE A 146 12.24 -11.90 -10.46
N PRO A 147 11.55 -12.63 -9.56
CA PRO A 147 10.26 -13.24 -9.89
C PRO A 147 9.17 -12.18 -9.98
N THR A 148 8.13 -12.45 -10.76
CA THR A 148 6.93 -11.61 -10.77
C THR A 148 5.85 -12.16 -9.85
N VAL A 149 4.90 -11.32 -9.42
CA VAL A 149 3.75 -11.69 -8.61
C VAL A 149 2.45 -11.26 -9.28
N ALA A 150 1.53 -12.21 -9.43
CA ALA A 150 0.13 -11.94 -9.73
C ALA A 150 -0.67 -11.82 -8.41
N VAL A 151 -1.67 -10.93 -8.41
CA VAL A 151 -2.58 -10.72 -7.26
C VAL A 151 -4.00 -11.04 -7.68
N ILE A 152 -4.59 -12.01 -6.99
CA ILE A 152 -5.93 -12.53 -7.26
C ILE A 152 -6.76 -12.36 -6.00
N ILE A 153 -7.88 -11.63 -6.06
CA ILE A 153 -8.76 -11.37 -4.92
C ILE A 153 -10.09 -12.07 -5.19
N ASP A 154 -10.49 -12.97 -4.30
CA ASP A 154 -11.71 -13.79 -4.43
C ASP A 154 -11.86 -14.47 -5.80
N GLY A 155 -10.73 -14.91 -6.36
CA GLY A 155 -10.66 -15.58 -7.66
C GLY A 155 -10.55 -14.65 -8.86
N VAL A 156 -10.70 -13.34 -8.68
CA VAL A 156 -10.57 -12.32 -9.74
C VAL A 156 -9.14 -11.82 -9.81
N SER A 157 -8.53 -11.83 -10.99
CA SER A 157 -7.17 -11.33 -11.20
C SER A 157 -7.15 -9.80 -11.24
N HIS A 158 -6.46 -9.15 -10.30
CA HIS A 158 -6.25 -7.70 -10.28
C HIS A 158 -4.89 -7.29 -10.83
N ILE A 159 -3.87 -8.14 -10.67
CA ILE A 159 -2.53 -7.94 -11.21
C ILE A 159 -2.09 -9.24 -11.87
N SER A 160 -1.73 -9.19 -13.15
CA SER A 160 -1.34 -10.37 -13.95
C SER A 160 0.13 -10.80 -13.74
N GLY A 161 1.00 -9.87 -13.36
CA GLY A 161 2.41 -10.15 -13.11
C GLY A 161 3.22 -8.87 -12.92
N ARG A 162 3.49 -8.52 -11.66
CA ARG A 162 4.33 -7.38 -11.30
C ARG A 162 5.71 -7.87 -10.86
N PRO A 163 6.83 -7.31 -11.37
CA PRO A 163 8.15 -7.61 -10.81
C PRO A 163 8.21 -7.30 -9.32
N GLN A 164 8.77 -8.24 -8.55
CA GLN A 164 9.17 -7.96 -7.17
C GLN A 164 10.43 -7.07 -7.16
N SER A 165 10.92 -6.74 -5.98
CA SER A 165 12.19 -6.06 -5.78
C SER A 165 13.11 -6.93 -4.93
N ALA A 166 14.41 -6.64 -4.94
CA ALA A 166 15.38 -7.32 -4.11
C ALA A 166 16.29 -6.31 -3.41
N GLN A 167 16.42 -6.45 -2.10
CA GLN A 167 17.31 -5.65 -1.25
C GLN A 167 17.12 -4.14 -1.35
N GLU A 168 15.91 -3.70 -1.73
CA GLU A 168 15.58 -2.27 -1.74
C GLU A 168 15.70 -1.68 -0.34
N ARG A 169 15.97 -0.37 -0.30
CA ARG A 169 16.39 0.32 0.92
C ARG A 169 15.34 1.26 1.49
N ASN A 170 14.14 1.28 0.93
CA ASN A 170 13.01 2.08 1.39
C ASN A 170 11.71 1.53 0.77
N MET A 171 10.57 1.90 1.34
CA MET A 171 9.27 1.39 0.88
C MET A 171 8.76 2.03 -0.41
N PHE A 172 9.34 3.16 -0.83
CA PHE A 172 8.91 3.90 -2.01
C PHE A 172 9.48 3.29 -3.29
N ASP A 173 10.75 2.87 -3.26
CA ASP A 173 11.42 2.24 -4.39
C ASP A 173 11.22 0.71 -4.40
N SER A 174 10.81 0.13 -3.26
CA SER A 174 10.37 -1.27 -3.18
C SER A 174 9.16 -1.53 -4.07
N ALA A 175 9.15 -2.70 -4.72
CA ALA A 175 7.95 -3.17 -5.40
C ALA A 175 6.79 -3.36 -4.40
N ALA A 176 5.59 -2.92 -4.77
CA ALA A 176 4.40 -3.08 -3.95
C ALA A 176 3.13 -3.20 -4.80
N SER A 177 2.30 -4.24 -4.63
CA SER A 177 1.02 -4.33 -5.34
C SER A 177 -0.05 -3.45 -4.69
N PHE A 178 -0.98 -2.95 -5.50
CA PHE A 178 -2.18 -2.23 -5.03
C PHE A 178 -3.42 -2.70 -5.78
N ALA A 179 -4.55 -2.87 -5.09
CA ALA A 179 -5.84 -3.15 -5.71
C ALA A 179 -7.01 -2.63 -4.86
N PHE A 180 -8.07 -2.17 -5.54
CA PHE A 180 -9.41 -2.02 -4.96
C PHE A 180 -10.20 -3.31 -5.14
N PHE A 181 -11.06 -3.63 -4.18
CA PHE A 181 -11.97 -4.78 -4.23
C PHE A 181 -13.21 -4.52 -3.36
N ASP A 182 -14.31 -5.20 -3.68
CA ASP A 182 -15.54 -5.13 -2.87
C ASP A 182 -15.65 -6.33 -1.92
N SER A 183 -15.76 -6.05 -0.62
CA SER A 183 -16.09 -7.05 0.38
C SER A 183 -17.60 -7.23 0.48
N LYS A 184 -18.05 -8.48 0.62
CA LYS A 184 -19.46 -8.82 0.90
C LYS A 184 -19.78 -8.87 2.40
N GLY A 185 -18.90 -8.34 3.26
CA GLY A 185 -19.02 -8.46 4.72
C GLY A 185 -18.54 -9.81 5.28
N GLY A 186 -17.90 -10.62 4.44
CA GLY A 186 -17.51 -12.00 4.73
C GLY A 186 -16.00 -12.21 4.76
N THR A 187 -15.57 -13.37 4.27
CA THR A 187 -14.16 -13.69 4.10
C THR A 187 -13.67 -13.24 2.73
N VAL A 188 -12.56 -12.49 2.71
CA VAL A 188 -11.85 -12.11 1.48
C VAL A 188 -10.56 -12.91 1.39
N LYS A 189 -10.24 -13.45 0.22
CA LYS A 189 -9.00 -14.20 -0.04
C LYS A 189 -8.17 -13.49 -1.09
N VAL A 190 -6.98 -13.04 -0.68
CA VAL A 190 -5.96 -12.46 -1.55
C VAL A 190 -4.87 -13.49 -1.78
N VAL A 191 -4.70 -13.94 -3.02
CA VAL A 191 -3.68 -14.90 -3.43
C VAL A 191 -2.55 -14.16 -4.14
N TYR A 192 -1.34 -14.29 -3.60
CA TYR A 192 -0.10 -13.82 -4.20
C TYR A 192 0.59 -14.99 -4.90
N LYS A 193 0.48 -15.02 -6.22
CA LYS A 193 0.98 -16.12 -7.06
C LYS A 193 2.28 -15.70 -7.75
N PRO A 194 3.45 -16.22 -7.32
CA PRO A 194 4.70 -15.88 -7.97
C PRO A 194 4.88 -16.64 -9.30
N THR A 195 5.63 -16.06 -10.23
CA THR A 195 6.13 -16.72 -11.44
C THR A 195 7.65 -16.54 -11.52
N GLY A 196 8.38 -17.63 -11.79
CA GLY A 196 9.83 -17.60 -11.94
C GLY A 196 10.62 -17.54 -10.63
N GLY A 197 10.03 -17.97 -9.51
CA GLY A 197 10.68 -18.04 -8.20
C GLY A 197 9.67 -17.93 -7.05
N ASN A 198 10.15 -17.56 -5.85
CA ASN A 198 9.30 -17.44 -4.67
C ASN A 198 8.65 -16.04 -4.55
N ILE A 199 7.55 -15.99 -3.80
CA ILE A 199 6.93 -14.74 -3.35
C ILE A 199 7.62 -14.26 -2.06
N TYR A 200 7.83 -12.95 -1.94
CA TYR A 200 8.33 -12.30 -0.74
C TYR A 200 7.29 -11.30 -0.27
N LEU A 201 6.66 -11.52 0.88
CA LEU A 201 5.70 -10.59 1.48
C LEU A 201 6.33 -9.90 2.69
N ASN A 202 6.43 -8.58 2.65
CA ASN A 202 7.01 -7.81 3.78
C ASN A 202 5.94 -7.29 4.74
N GLY A 203 4.76 -6.95 4.21
CA GLY A 203 3.66 -6.38 4.95
C GLY A 203 2.59 -5.86 4.02
N PHE A 204 1.48 -5.42 4.59
CA PHE A 204 0.32 -4.96 3.85
C PHE A 204 -0.45 -3.88 4.60
N GLU A 205 -1.25 -3.13 3.86
CA GLU A 205 -2.13 -2.10 4.39
C GLU A 205 -3.52 -2.28 3.81
N ILE A 206 -4.52 -2.28 4.68
CA ILE A 206 -5.93 -2.29 4.32
C ILE A 206 -6.45 -0.85 4.35
N ASP A 207 -7.24 -0.51 3.34
CA ASP A 207 -7.88 0.79 3.17
C ASP A 207 -6.87 1.94 3.23
N SER A 208 -5.80 1.80 2.46
CA SER A 208 -4.75 2.80 2.25
C SER A 208 -4.54 3.03 0.76
N GLU A 209 -3.95 4.16 0.39
CA GLU A 209 -3.64 4.47 -1.02
C GLU A 209 -2.41 3.68 -1.50
N SER A 210 -2.25 3.55 -2.82
CA SER A 210 -1.01 3.05 -3.44
C SER A 210 0.18 3.90 -3.01
N VAL A 211 1.28 3.25 -2.62
CA VAL A 211 2.54 3.94 -2.30
C VAL A 211 3.08 4.74 -3.50
N GLY A 212 2.80 4.28 -4.73
CA GLY A 212 3.22 4.96 -5.97
C GLY A 212 2.45 6.25 -6.26
N ARG A 213 1.28 6.44 -5.64
CA ARG A 213 0.44 7.65 -5.75
C ARG A 213 0.59 8.60 -4.55
N GLN A 214 1.54 8.30 -3.66
CA GLN A 214 1.87 9.13 -2.51
C GLN A 214 3.21 9.81 -2.71
N ILE A 215 3.41 10.94 -2.04
CA ILE A 215 4.70 11.64 -2.03
C ILE A 215 5.80 10.73 -1.49
N ARG A 216 7.03 10.93 -1.98
CA ARG A 216 8.19 10.11 -1.59
C ARG A 216 9.21 10.94 -0.83
N PHE A 217 10.01 10.28 0.00
CA PHE A 217 11.12 10.89 0.76
C PHE A 217 10.76 12.23 1.44
N PRO A 218 9.71 12.27 2.27
CA PRO A 218 9.29 13.48 2.96
C PRO A 218 10.40 14.02 3.88
N ARG A 219 10.58 15.34 3.86
CA ARG A 219 11.40 16.11 4.79
C ARG A 219 10.49 17.13 5.49
N PRO A 220 10.52 17.28 6.82
CA PRO A 220 11.23 16.41 7.77
C PRO A 220 10.77 14.95 7.69
N GLU A 221 11.72 14.02 7.85
CA GLU A 221 11.43 12.59 7.79
C GLU A 221 10.47 12.16 8.93
N HIS A 222 9.71 11.10 8.69
CA HIS A 222 8.76 10.58 9.67
C HIS A 222 9.42 10.28 11.01
N ARG A 223 8.84 10.77 12.10
CA ARG A 223 9.31 10.61 13.48
C ARG A 223 10.72 11.18 13.72
N SER A 224 11.18 12.12 12.89
CA SER A 224 12.42 12.84 13.17
C SER A 224 12.29 13.61 14.50
N GLY A 225 13.20 13.35 15.45
CA GLY A 225 13.04 13.78 16.85
C GLY A 225 13.67 15.13 17.23
N LYS A 226 14.44 15.74 16.31
CA LYS A 226 15.23 16.96 16.58
C LYS A 226 15.31 17.85 15.33
N VAL A 227 14.16 18.20 14.77
CA VAL A 227 14.12 19.06 13.58
C VAL A 227 14.41 20.51 13.97
N PRO A 228 15.42 21.16 13.39
CA PRO A 228 15.71 22.55 13.70
C PRO A 228 14.62 23.45 13.10
N ALA A 229 14.02 24.31 13.94
CA ALA A 229 13.13 25.37 13.49
C ALA A 229 13.88 26.71 13.47
N LYS A 230 13.91 27.39 12.33
CA LYS A 230 14.48 28.73 12.20
C LYS A 230 13.36 29.75 12.39
N ASN A 231 13.43 30.57 13.44
CA ASN A 231 12.40 31.55 13.78
C ASN A 231 10.99 30.94 13.84
N GLY A 232 10.86 29.76 14.46
CA GLY A 232 9.59 29.04 14.56
C GLY A 232 9.06 28.50 13.22
N ALA A 233 9.93 28.32 12.22
CA ALA A 233 9.57 27.78 10.92
C ALA A 233 10.42 26.57 10.51
N VAL A 234 9.79 25.62 9.83
CA VAL A 234 10.43 24.43 9.24
C VAL A 234 9.96 24.32 7.80
N THR A 235 10.89 24.21 6.86
CA THR A 235 10.59 23.90 5.46
C THR A 235 10.37 22.41 5.32
N ALA A 236 9.22 22.05 4.77
CA ALA A 236 8.91 20.69 4.36
C ALA A 236 9.09 20.54 2.85
N SER A 237 9.61 19.40 2.41
CA SER A 237 9.77 19.07 1.00
C SER A 237 9.60 17.57 0.76
N TRP A 238 9.36 17.19 -0.47
CA TRP A 238 9.19 15.80 -0.87
C TRP A 238 9.62 15.59 -2.32
N LEU A 239 9.75 14.32 -2.72
CA LEU A 239 9.82 13.95 -4.12
C LEU A 239 8.42 13.66 -4.67
N PRO A 240 8.18 13.97 -5.95
CA PRO A 240 6.94 13.62 -6.63
C PRO A 240 6.63 12.12 -6.58
N THR A 241 5.35 11.81 -6.76
CA THR A 241 4.84 10.44 -6.87
C THR A 241 5.37 9.75 -8.14
N PHE A 242 5.24 8.43 -8.23
CA PHE A 242 5.57 7.70 -9.46
C PHE A 242 4.37 7.59 -10.41
N ASP A 243 3.16 7.52 -9.87
CA ASP A 243 1.96 7.11 -10.61
C ASP A 243 0.99 8.28 -10.91
N VAL A 244 1.26 9.49 -10.44
CA VAL A 244 0.46 10.69 -10.69
C VAL A 244 1.29 11.73 -11.45
N ASP A 245 0.99 11.88 -12.73
CA ASP A 245 1.65 12.84 -13.61
C ASP A 245 1.24 14.28 -13.26
N GLY A 246 2.24 15.17 -13.21
CA GLY A 246 2.01 16.59 -12.95
C GLY A 246 1.42 16.85 -11.56
N GLY A 247 1.83 16.08 -10.55
CA GLY A 247 1.26 16.11 -9.20
C GLY A 247 1.04 17.52 -8.63
N ILE A 248 -0.20 17.78 -8.23
CA ILE A 248 -0.66 18.98 -7.54
C ILE A 248 -0.87 18.63 -6.07
N TYR A 249 -0.35 19.45 -5.17
CA TYR A 249 -0.27 19.10 -3.75
C TYR A 249 -1.15 19.97 -2.86
N ASP A 250 -2.00 19.33 -2.07
CA ASP A 250 -2.67 19.92 -0.93
C ASP A 250 -1.98 19.47 0.36
N VAL A 251 -1.52 20.42 1.17
CA VAL A 251 -0.75 20.14 2.38
C VAL A 251 -1.58 20.42 3.62
N TYR A 252 -1.58 19.45 4.52
CA TYR A 252 -2.27 19.49 5.80
C TYR A 252 -1.27 19.43 6.94
N PHE A 253 -1.50 20.20 8.00
CA PHE A 253 -0.58 20.33 9.13
C PHE A 253 -1.35 20.52 10.44
N GLY A 254 -0.83 19.96 11.54
CA GLY A 254 -1.47 20.07 12.84
C GLY A 254 -0.64 19.51 14.00
N THR A 255 -1.21 19.52 15.19
CA THR A 255 -0.61 19.00 16.43
C THR A 255 -1.19 17.64 16.85
N SER A 256 -2.09 17.08 16.04
CA SER A 256 -2.68 15.76 16.23
C SER A 256 -2.81 15.06 14.87
N PRO A 257 -2.56 13.74 14.79
CA PRO A 257 -2.64 13.00 13.53
C PRO A 257 -4.07 12.95 12.95
N ASP A 258 -5.08 13.10 13.79
CA ASP A 258 -6.50 13.04 13.40
C ASP A 258 -7.12 14.42 13.15
N LYS A 259 -6.38 15.50 13.42
CA LYS A 259 -6.83 16.88 13.31
C LYS A 259 -5.79 17.72 12.59
N LEU A 260 -5.75 17.58 11.27
CA LEU A 260 -4.90 18.37 10.40
C LEU A 260 -5.71 19.48 9.71
N ASN A 261 -5.15 20.68 9.67
CA ASN A 261 -5.72 21.81 8.93
C ASN A 261 -5.03 21.93 7.58
N ASN A 262 -5.77 22.30 6.54
CA ASN A 262 -5.14 22.65 5.28
C ASN A 262 -4.31 23.93 5.46
N VAL A 263 -3.04 23.89 5.07
CA VAL A 263 -2.09 25.01 5.18
C VAL A 263 -1.54 25.46 3.83
N ALA A 264 -1.75 24.67 2.79
CA ALA A 264 -1.46 25.05 1.41
C ALA A 264 -2.33 24.23 0.47
N THR A 265 -2.83 24.85 -0.60
CA THR A 265 -3.62 24.20 -1.63
C THR A 265 -3.01 24.37 -3.00
N LYS A 266 -3.21 23.38 -3.87
CA LYS A 266 -2.83 23.44 -5.29
C LYS A 266 -1.38 23.83 -5.53
N LEU A 267 -0.46 23.38 -4.67
CA LEU A 267 0.96 23.63 -4.87
C LEU A 267 1.48 22.81 -6.05
N LEU A 268 2.29 23.45 -6.89
CA LEU A 268 3.02 22.79 -7.97
C LEU A 268 4.47 22.46 -7.57
N ASP A 269 5.05 23.28 -6.68
CA ASP A 269 6.37 23.06 -6.11
C ASP A 269 6.27 22.05 -4.95
N PRO A 270 7.06 20.95 -4.92
CA PRO A 270 6.97 19.91 -3.89
C PRO A 270 7.62 20.33 -2.57
N LYS A 271 7.27 21.52 -2.07
CA LYS A 271 7.73 22.07 -0.80
C LYS A 271 6.74 23.10 -0.22
N THR A 272 6.75 23.23 1.09
CA THR A 272 6.03 24.29 1.82
C THR A 272 6.79 24.67 3.09
N THR A 273 6.33 25.70 3.82
CA THR A 273 6.92 26.10 5.10
C THR A 273 5.86 26.10 6.19
N PHE A 274 6.08 25.27 7.22
CA PHE A 274 5.30 25.29 8.45
C PHE A 274 5.83 26.39 9.36
N ARG A 275 4.93 27.14 10.00
CA ARG A 275 5.23 28.30 10.86
C ARG A 275 4.53 28.16 12.22
N GLY A 276 4.92 29.00 13.17
CA GLY A 276 4.33 28.99 14.52
C GLY A 276 4.77 27.76 15.34
N LEU A 277 5.94 27.22 15.04
CA LEU A 277 6.44 26.00 15.68
C LEU A 277 7.12 26.32 17.01
N SER A 278 6.80 25.54 18.04
CA SER A 278 7.44 25.63 19.36
C SER A 278 8.45 24.50 19.54
N SER A 279 9.58 24.80 20.18
CA SER A 279 10.58 23.80 20.57
C SER A 279 9.95 22.69 21.40
N GLY A 280 10.43 21.46 21.18
CA GLY A 280 10.02 20.28 21.93
C GLY A 280 8.62 19.73 21.62
N LYS A 281 7.85 20.35 20.71
CA LYS A 281 6.52 19.86 20.30
C LYS A 281 6.61 18.93 19.09
N THR A 282 5.71 17.94 19.06
CA THR A 282 5.49 17.07 17.90
C THR A 282 4.39 17.64 17.03
N TYR A 283 4.63 17.63 15.72
CA TYR A 283 3.69 18.07 14.71
C TYR A 283 3.45 16.94 13.70
N TYR A 284 2.29 17.01 13.05
CA TYR A 284 1.83 16.03 12.08
C TYR A 284 1.49 16.73 10.78
N TRP A 285 1.74 16.06 9.66
CA TRP A 285 1.47 16.62 8.35
C TRP A 285 1.15 15.56 7.33
N ARG A 286 0.39 15.92 6.30
CA ARG A 286 0.00 15.03 5.20
C ARG A 286 0.06 15.84 3.91
N VAL A 287 0.41 15.17 2.82
CA VAL A 287 0.31 15.73 1.47
C VAL A 287 -0.60 14.83 0.67
N ASP A 288 -1.72 15.40 0.23
CA ASP A 288 -2.60 14.74 -0.73
C ASP A 288 -2.20 15.19 -2.13
N VAL A 289 -2.32 14.28 -3.09
CA VAL A 289 -1.85 14.48 -4.46
C VAL A 289 -3.03 14.33 -5.40
N SER A 290 -3.20 15.29 -6.30
CA SER A 290 -4.09 15.17 -7.45
C SER A 290 -3.34 15.46 -8.74
N SER A 291 -4.03 15.36 -9.87
CA SER A 291 -3.50 15.80 -11.17
C SER A 291 -4.39 16.88 -11.77
N SER A 292 -3.93 17.55 -12.83
CA SER A 292 -4.79 18.40 -13.66
C SER A 292 -5.59 17.61 -14.70
N TRP A 293 -5.27 16.32 -14.87
CA TRP A 293 -5.90 15.45 -15.87
C TRP A 293 -7.16 14.75 -15.36
N ASP A 294 -7.32 14.65 -14.03
CA ASP A 294 -8.49 14.06 -13.38
C ASP A 294 -8.85 14.79 -12.09
N ASP A 295 -10.07 14.54 -11.59
CA ASP A 295 -10.56 15.10 -10.32
C ASP A 295 -10.29 14.17 -9.13
N ILE A 296 -9.32 13.24 -9.26
CA ILE A 296 -9.05 12.24 -8.22
C ILE A 296 -8.01 12.80 -7.24
N VAL A 297 -8.35 12.73 -5.95
CA VAL A 297 -7.43 13.09 -4.86
C VAL A 297 -6.93 11.82 -4.18
N HIS A 298 -5.62 11.60 -4.26
CA HIS A 298 -4.91 10.52 -3.61
C HIS A 298 -4.45 10.96 -2.22
N LEU A 299 -5.03 10.35 -1.18
CA LEU A 299 -4.70 10.73 0.19
C LEU A 299 -3.29 10.26 0.58
N GLY A 300 -2.55 11.17 1.20
CA GLY A 300 -1.23 10.89 1.74
C GLY A 300 -1.24 10.03 3.00
N ARG A 301 -0.03 9.65 3.40
CA ARG A 301 0.27 9.18 4.75
C ARG A 301 0.47 10.37 5.68
N THR A 302 0.10 10.18 6.94
CA THR A 302 0.37 11.16 7.99
C THR A 302 1.80 11.00 8.46
N TRP A 303 2.59 12.03 8.25
CA TRP A 303 3.95 12.15 8.71
C TRP A 303 4.00 12.88 10.07
N SER A 304 5.08 12.70 10.83
CA SER A 304 5.28 13.43 12.07
C SER A 304 6.74 13.85 12.24
N PHE A 305 6.98 14.92 12.99
CA PHE A 305 8.31 15.29 13.43
C PHE A 305 8.22 16.07 14.75
N ARG A 306 9.32 16.10 15.50
CA ARG A 306 9.47 16.87 16.73
C ARG A 306 10.49 17.97 16.51
N VAL A 307 10.12 19.19 16.87
CA VAL A 307 11.04 20.34 16.84
C VAL A 307 12.08 20.15 17.94
N ALA A 308 13.34 20.48 17.61
CA ALA A 308 14.46 20.45 18.54
C ALA A 308 14.17 21.26 19.80
#